data_AF-A0A3S8W1E5-F1
#
_entry.id   AF-A0A3S8W1E5-F1
#
_cell.length_a   1.000
_cell.length_b   1.000
_cell.length_c   1.000
_cell.angle_alpha   90.00
_cell.angle_beta   90.00
_cell.angle_gamma   90.00
#
_symmetry.space_group_name_H-M   'P 1'
#
loop_
_entity.id
_entity.type
_entity.pdbx_description
1 polymer ?
#
loop_
_entity_poly.entity_id
_entity_poly.type
_entity_poly.pdbx_seq_one_letter_code
_entity_poly.pdbx_strand_id
1 'polypeptide(L)'
;MADRLAVDGDELERFMRLLKRSVRSLEGVHKALRDSTISGLGTDDLDDACQDFQDDWKYGTGQIGEQVEELAEIVGDSKESYAEVDKALEENLAKSAQGGGT
;
A
#
# COMPACT_ATOMS: atom_id res chain seq x y z
N MET A 1 -16.44 10.90 -17.37
CA MET A 1 -16.18 9.66 -16.61
C MET A 1 -14.69 9.40 -16.57
N ALA A 2 -13.99 9.35 -17.72
CA ALA A 2 -12.52 9.26 -17.78
C ALA A 2 -11.79 10.26 -16.86
N ASP A 3 -12.20 11.52 -16.81
CA ASP A 3 -11.56 12.54 -15.96
C ASP A 3 -11.77 12.29 -14.44
N ARG A 4 -12.89 11.67 -14.06
CA ARG A 4 -13.13 11.25 -12.65
C ARG A 4 -12.32 9.99 -12.30
N LEU A 5 -12.24 9.04 -13.24
CA LEU A 5 -11.46 7.80 -13.09
C LEU A 5 -9.95 8.09 -13.03
N ALA A 6 -9.46 9.07 -13.78
CA ALA A 6 -8.08 9.54 -13.73
C ALA A 6 -7.75 10.20 -12.37
N VAL A 7 -8.63 11.07 -11.87
CA VAL A 7 -8.49 11.70 -10.54
C VAL A 7 -8.51 10.66 -9.42
N ASP A 8 -9.37 9.65 -9.52
CA ASP A 8 -9.41 8.54 -8.55
C ASP A 8 -8.11 7.71 -8.61
N GLY A 9 -7.54 7.50 -9.80
CA GLY A 9 -6.25 6.83 -9.99
C GLY A 9 -5.07 7.58 -9.35
N ASP A 10 -5.02 8.90 -9.51
CA ASP A 10 -3.95 9.73 -8.93
C ASP A 10 -4.01 9.78 -7.40
N GLU A 11 -5.21 9.85 -6.82
CA GLU A 11 -5.38 9.82 -5.37
C GLU A 11 -5.10 8.44 -4.78
N LEU A 12 -5.43 7.36 -5.49
CA LEU A 12 -5.03 6.01 -5.11
C LEU A 12 -3.51 5.83 -5.09
N GLU A 13 -2.79 6.35 -6.10
CA GLU A 13 -1.33 6.36 -6.09
C GLU A 13 -0.76 7.17 -4.92
N ARG A 14 -1.37 8.32 -4.62
CA ARG A 14 -0.97 9.16 -3.48
C ARG A 14 -1.20 8.44 -2.15
N PHE A 15 -2.34 7.79 -1.99
CA PHE A 15 -2.65 6.99 -0.81
C PHE A 15 -1.66 5.84 -0.63
N MET A 16 -1.33 5.12 -1.71
CA MET A 16 -0.30 4.08 -1.70
C MET A 16 1.08 4.58 -1.31
N ARG A 17 1.50 5.76 -1.80
CA ARG A 17 2.76 6.39 -1.41
C ARG A 17 2.80 6.73 0.09
N LEU A 18 1.69 7.20 0.65
CA LEU A 18 1.56 7.51 2.08
C LEU A 18 1.64 6.24 2.93
N LEU A 19 0.92 5.18 2.55
CA LEU A 19 0.97 3.89 3.25
C LEU A 19 2.39 3.31 3.28
N LYS A 20 3.09 3.26 2.13
CA LYS A 20 4.49 2.80 2.07
C LYS A 20 5.42 3.65 2.94
N ARG A 21 5.16 4.95 3.09
CA ARG A 21 5.93 5.82 3.99
C ARG A 21 5.65 5.51 5.46
N SER A 22 4.41 5.22 5.82
CA SER A 22 4.04 4.81 7.18
C SER A 22 4.70 3.49 7.57
N VAL A 23 4.69 2.48 6.70
CA VAL A 23 5.38 1.18 6.93
C VAL A 23 6.87 1.41 7.21
N ARG A 24 7.57 2.15 6.34
CA ARG A 24 8.99 2.50 6.56
C ARG A 24 9.24 3.25 7.87
N SER A 25 8.32 4.11 8.27
CA SER A 25 8.43 4.82 9.55
C SER A 25 8.32 3.86 10.73
N LEU A 26 7.40 2.91 10.67
CA LEU A 26 7.20 1.89 11.70
C LEU A 26 8.41 0.96 11.82
N GLU A 27 9.00 0.54 10.68
CA GLU A 27 10.25 -0.22 10.64
C GLU A 27 11.43 0.57 11.23
N GLY A 28 11.49 1.88 10.95
CA GLY A 28 12.52 2.78 11.49
C GLY A 28 12.45 2.88 13.02
N VAL A 29 11.24 3.00 13.58
CA VAL A 29 11.01 3.01 15.03
C VAL A 29 11.44 1.67 15.66
N HIS A 30 11.07 0.54 15.04
CA HIS A 30 11.50 -0.78 15.50
C HIS A 30 13.03 -0.90 15.56
N LYS A 31 13.73 -0.45 14.51
CA LYS A 31 15.19 -0.45 14.47
C LYS A 31 15.79 0.40 15.60
N ALA A 32 15.24 1.59 15.84
CA ALA A 32 15.70 2.47 16.92
C ALA A 32 15.49 1.84 18.31
N LEU A 33 14.34 1.19 18.53
CA LEU A 33 14.04 0.44 19.76
C LEU A 33 15.04 -0.69 20.00
N ARG A 34 15.29 -1.52 18.99
CA ARG A 34 16.28 -2.60 19.07
C ARG A 34 17.68 -2.08 19.38
N ASP A 35 18.10 -1.02 18.70
CA ASP A 35 19.42 -0.44 18.90
C ASP A 35 19.55 0.22 20.31
N SER A 36 18.43 0.62 20.93
CA SER A 36 18.40 1.16 22.30
C SER A 36 18.38 0.10 23.41
N THR A 37 18.08 -1.17 23.09
CA THR A 37 17.95 -2.26 24.07
C THR A 37 19.25 -3.05 24.26
N ILE A 38 20.40 -2.51 23.84
CA ILE A 38 21.70 -3.17 24.01
C ILE A 38 22.16 -3.01 25.47
N SER A 39 21.81 -4.00 26.29
CA SER A 39 22.30 -4.33 27.65
C SER A 39 22.56 -3.16 28.62
N GLY A 40 21.87 -3.15 29.75
CA GLY A 40 22.24 -2.27 30.87
C GLY A 40 21.09 -1.53 31.55
N LEU A 41 19.83 -1.92 31.32
CA LEU A 41 18.67 -1.31 32.00
C LEU A 41 18.46 -1.86 33.43
N GLY A 42 19.18 -2.90 33.82
CA GLY A 42 19.49 -3.18 35.23
C GLY A 42 18.65 -4.24 35.93
N THR A 43 17.71 -4.90 35.24
CA THR A 43 16.94 -6.06 35.75
C THR A 43 16.51 -6.97 34.61
N ASP A 44 16.67 -8.29 34.76
CA ASP A 44 16.31 -9.31 33.76
C ASP A 44 14.85 -9.17 33.28
N ASP A 45 13.91 -8.85 34.19
CA ASP A 45 12.48 -8.65 33.85
C ASP A 45 12.23 -7.51 32.85
N LEU A 46 13.07 -6.45 32.88
CA LEU A 46 12.93 -5.31 31.98
C LEU A 46 13.50 -5.64 30.59
N ASP A 47 14.58 -6.41 30.56
CA ASP A 47 15.15 -6.89 29.31
C ASP A 47 14.18 -7.86 28.60
N ASP A 48 13.54 -8.77 29.36
CA ASP A 48 12.51 -9.68 28.84
C ASP A 48 11.28 -8.93 28.32
N ALA A 49 10.74 -7.97 29.08
CA ALA A 49 9.60 -7.17 28.62
C ALA A 49 9.91 -6.33 27.37
N CYS A 50 11.14 -5.83 27.25
CA CYS A 50 11.60 -5.13 26.06
C CYS A 50 11.79 -6.07 24.86
N GLN A 51 12.20 -7.32 25.10
CA GLN A 51 12.31 -8.35 24.07
C GLN A 51 10.93 -8.73 23.52
N ASP A 52 9.97 -9.03 24.40
CA ASP A 52 8.58 -9.36 24.04
C ASP A 52 7.93 -8.21 23.25
N PHE A 53 8.08 -6.97 23.72
CA PHE A 53 7.57 -5.80 23.02
C PHE A 53 8.17 -5.65 21.62
N GLN A 54 9.48 -5.89 21.45
CA GLN A 54 10.13 -5.82 20.14
C GLN A 54 9.59 -6.87 19.18
N ASP A 55 9.40 -8.10 19.65
CA ASP A 55 8.91 -9.20 18.82
C ASP A 55 7.44 -8.98 18.39
N ASP A 56 6.57 -8.56 19.32
CA ASP A 56 5.18 -8.20 19.02
C ASP A 56 5.10 -7.02 18.06
N TRP A 57 5.92 -5.99 18.27
CA TRP A 57 5.96 -4.81 17.40
C TRP A 57 6.44 -5.19 15.99
N LYS A 58 7.48 -6.01 15.88
CA LYS A 58 7.97 -6.51 14.59
C LYS A 58 6.90 -7.30 13.85
N TYR A 59 6.19 -8.19 14.54
CA TYR A 59 5.08 -8.93 13.95
C TYR A 59 3.97 -8.00 13.46
N GLY A 60 3.50 -7.09 14.30
CA GLY A 60 2.44 -6.14 13.95
C GLY A 60 2.80 -5.25 12.76
N THR A 61 4.04 -4.74 12.72
CA THR A 61 4.51 -3.93 11.58
C THR A 61 4.64 -4.74 10.29
N GLY A 62 5.06 -6.00 10.37
CA GLY A 62 5.08 -6.92 9.23
C GLY A 62 3.67 -7.18 8.67
N GLN A 63 2.71 -7.48 9.54
CA GLN A 63 1.30 -7.70 9.15
C GLN A 63 0.65 -6.46 8.51
N ILE A 64 0.99 -5.26 8.99
CA ILE A 64 0.57 -4.01 8.36
C ILE A 64 1.20 -3.86 6.98
N GLY A 65 2.48 -4.22 6.83
CA GLY A 65 3.17 -4.22 5.54
C GLY A 65 2.49 -5.12 4.51
N GLU A 66 2.21 -6.37 4.87
CA GLU A 66 1.54 -7.35 4.00
C GLU A 66 0.16 -6.86 3.53
N GLN A 67 -0.69 -6.38 4.45
CA GLN A 67 -2.01 -5.84 4.09
C GLN A 67 -1.93 -4.62 3.18
N VAL A 68 -0.90 -3.78 3.34
CA VAL A 68 -0.66 -2.63 2.47
C VAL A 68 -0.26 -3.07 1.07
N GLU A 69 0.54 -4.14 0.95
CA GLU A 69 0.91 -4.71 -0.35
C GLU A 69 -0.28 -5.33 -1.07
N GLU A 70 -1.10 -6.12 -0.36
CA GLU A 70 -2.34 -6.71 -0.91
C GLU A 70 -3.30 -5.61 -1.38
N LEU A 71 -3.48 -4.56 -0.58
CA LEU A 71 -4.30 -3.42 -0.98
C LEU A 71 -3.74 -2.71 -2.22
N ALA A 72 -2.42 -2.64 -2.36
CA ALA A 72 -1.76 -2.08 -3.54
C ALA A 72 -2.11 -2.85 -4.81
N GLU A 73 -2.10 -4.18 -4.71
CA GLU A 73 -2.38 -5.10 -5.80
C GLU A 73 -3.84 -4.96 -6.24
N ILE A 74 -4.80 -5.04 -5.31
CA ILE A 74 -6.23 -4.87 -5.60
C ILE A 74 -6.52 -3.52 -6.29
N VAL A 75 -5.87 -2.45 -5.83
CA VAL A 75 -5.99 -1.12 -6.41
C VAL A 75 -5.40 -1.07 -7.83
N GLY A 76 -4.25 -1.71 -8.05
CA GLY A 76 -3.63 -1.85 -9.35
C GLY A 76 -4.53 -2.59 -10.35
N ASP A 77 -5.03 -3.75 -9.96
CA ASP A 77 -5.92 -4.59 -10.76
C ASP A 77 -7.22 -3.87 -11.12
N SER A 78 -7.78 -3.12 -10.16
CA SER A 78 -8.97 -2.30 -10.38
C SER A 78 -8.71 -1.20 -11.43
N LYS A 79 -7.58 -0.51 -11.33
CA LYS A 79 -7.17 0.53 -12.30
C LYS A 79 -6.98 -0.06 -13.70
N GLU A 80 -6.35 -1.22 -13.81
CA GLU A 80 -6.17 -1.93 -15.09
C GLU A 80 -7.52 -2.33 -15.69
N SER A 81 -8.40 -2.92 -14.89
CA SER A 81 -9.75 -3.30 -15.33
C SER A 81 -10.55 -2.11 -15.87
N TYR A 82 -10.50 -0.95 -15.20
CA TYR A 82 -11.16 0.26 -15.69
C TYR A 82 -10.57 0.76 -17.02
N ALA A 83 -9.23 0.74 -17.15
CA ALA A 83 -8.57 1.15 -18.40
C ALA A 83 -8.91 0.23 -19.57
N GLU A 84 -9.03 -1.08 -19.33
CA GLU A 84 -9.46 -2.04 -20.36
C GLU A 84 -10.90 -1.78 -20.82
N VAL A 85 -11.81 -1.53 -19.88
CA VAL A 85 -13.22 -1.19 -20.18
C VAL A 85 -13.31 0.09 -21.01
N ASP A 86 -12.58 1.15 -20.61
CA ASP A 86 -12.57 2.42 -21.33
C ASP A 86 -12.03 2.24 -22.76
N LYS A 87 -10.94 1.48 -22.94
CA LYS A 87 -10.38 1.17 -24.26
C LYS A 87 -11.36 0.38 -25.13
N ALA A 88 -11.99 -0.65 -24.56
CA ALA A 88 -12.99 -1.45 -25.28
C ALA A 88 -14.20 -0.60 -25.71
N LEU A 89 -14.61 0.35 -24.86
CA LEU A 89 -15.68 1.29 -25.16
C LEU A 89 -15.28 2.25 -26.30
N GLU A 90 -14.09 2.84 -26.24
CA GLU A 90 -13.54 3.70 -27.30
C GLU A 90 -13.44 2.97 -28.65
N GLU A 91 -12.93 1.74 -28.66
CA GLU A 91 -12.83 0.93 -29.87
C GLU A 91 -14.21 0.64 -30.48
N ASN A 92 -15.20 0.31 -29.66
CA ASN A 92 -16.56 0.04 -30.13
C ASN A 92 -17.25 1.31 -30.65
N LEU A 93 -17.07 2.44 -29.97
CA LEU A 93 -17.53 3.75 -30.45
C LEU A 93 -16.89 4.10 -31.79
N ALA A 94 -15.57 3.95 -31.93
CA ALA A 94 -14.86 4.20 -33.19
C ALA A 94 -15.35 3.30 -34.34
N LYS A 95 -15.59 2.02 -34.09
CA LYS A 95 -16.16 1.07 -35.06
C LYS A 95 -17.59 1.48 -35.47
N SER A 96 -18.42 1.91 -34.52
CA SER A 96 -19.79 2.36 -34.79
C SER A 96 -19.82 3.66 -35.61
N ALA A 97 -18.92 4.60 -35.35
CA ALA A 97 -18.78 5.84 -36.09
C ALA A 97 -18.32 5.62 -37.55
N GLN A 98 -17.52 4.59 -37.80
CA GLN A 98 -17.11 4.20 -39.16
C GLN A 98 -18.18 3.39 -39.91
N GLY A 99 -19.08 2.69 -39.20
CA GLY A 99 -20.17 1.91 -39.78
C GLY A 99 -21.49 2.64 -40.01
N GLY A 100 -21.68 3.83 -39.41
CA GLY A 100 -22.93 4.62 -39.50
C GLY A 100 -23.03 5.57 -40.71
N GLY A 101 -22.11 5.50 -41.66
CA GLY A 101 -22.10 6.31 -42.88
C GLY A 101 -22.66 5.58 -44.10
N THR A 102 -23.97 5.34 -44.15
CA THR A 102 -24.75 5.06 -45.37
C THR A 102 -26.12 5.70 -45.27
#